data_AF-A0A9B2MRU2-F1
#
_entry.id   AF-A0A9B2MRU2-F1
#
_cell.length_a   1.000
_cell.length_b   1.000
_cell.length_c   1.000
_cell.angle_alpha   90.00
_cell.angle_beta   90.00
_cell.angle_gamma   90.00
#
_symmetry.space_group_name_H-M   'P 1'
#
loop_
_entity.id
_entity.type
_entity.pdbx_description
1 polymer ?
#
loop_
_entity_poly.entity_id
_entity_poly.type
_entity_poly.pdbx_seq_one_letter_code
_entity_poly.pdbx_strand_id
1 'polypeptide(L)'
;MLVTQTPSSTDNLPNMLPVLEEEADVDVDDAFPPHVDTTNIVIQPESPTSKKQTLKTFNEVNALLQAGRKREAKMIIRENAWPLNNGIRAQLWPALCNQHAHGKNMLDGFYWDMVNQVFGTTELPEKSIMLPPFVDSTHCLSYHLTRKGRSVADRIVSVLGYACPDITYSPSLYPITALLLHFMPEEECYHCMASLVAAKDKMFITQTKLLYEVTWKTVEQITKKHVKSAAVHLARHCSGSRAERIYMDWMWWILQLLPFQHLVRVMDCFLHEGIKVFYRVAMAIVLLFYKHSSLQNSEWMNEISKNGIDAALSKFCRQTPVTPAKFLRTAFGIRGLSSAYISRVFLRTEMALKSKSVISGSKSLARSRSTDNLPTSQSQVNIQMMSHTLTIREGAHSPGPRALSMGVYPIQSICSQILDMPDLFTLWSWLPMRITMYQPILLYTTEEHGCSLTTFYVRVEQHEPTLLMIKTCNNEVFGAYCSTRWCERNLKNDKGQRQAYFGTGETFLFSLYPERAKYPWVGMDSSHNDSKVHHSAELFMAADSKMITIGGGDGQAIWMDENIRFGKTDRCSTFNNPPLCASGDFEIRVLEVYGFAGA
;
A
#
# COMPACT_ATOMS: atom_id res chain seq x y z
N MET A 1 -39.16 61.38 78.52
CA MET A 1 -37.68 61.46 78.58
C MET A 1 -37.18 60.66 77.38
N LEU A 2 -36.85 61.29 76.25
CA LEU A 2 -35.58 62.01 75.99
C LEU A 2 -34.38 61.05 76.15
N VAL A 3 -33.38 60.94 75.26
CA VAL A 3 -33.08 61.48 73.92
C VAL A 3 -31.69 60.89 73.55
N THR A 4 -31.40 60.78 72.25
CA THR A 4 -30.12 60.80 71.48
C THR A 4 -28.74 60.72 72.22
N GLN A 5 -27.63 60.26 71.66
CA GLN A 5 -26.99 60.60 70.37
C GLN A 5 -25.65 59.84 70.21
N THR A 6 -25.24 59.59 68.96
CA THR A 6 -23.96 59.03 68.45
C THR A 6 -22.74 59.98 68.64
N PRO A 7 -21.47 59.58 68.33
CA PRO A 7 -20.97 59.72 66.93
C PRO A 7 -19.91 58.70 66.42
N SER A 8 -19.91 58.49 65.08
CA SER A 8 -18.80 58.41 64.08
C SER A 8 -17.54 57.55 64.36
N SER A 9 -16.89 56.83 63.41
CA SER A 9 -16.64 57.08 61.98
C SER A 9 -15.94 55.86 61.32
N THR A 10 -16.29 55.58 60.05
CA THR A 10 -15.44 55.11 58.91
C THR A 10 -14.27 54.13 59.15
N ASP A 11 -14.31 52.93 58.55
CA ASP A 11 -13.50 52.60 57.36
C ASP A 11 -13.52 51.10 56.97
N ASN A 12 -13.71 50.89 55.66
CA ASN A 12 -13.16 49.84 54.78
C ASN A 12 -13.19 48.35 55.19
N LEU A 13 -14.11 47.60 54.56
CA LEU A 13 -13.91 46.17 54.24
C LEU A 13 -12.89 46.02 53.10
N PRO A 14 -11.86 45.16 53.22
CA PRO A 14 -11.15 44.66 52.06
C PRO A 14 -11.86 43.43 51.48
N ASN A 15 -12.05 43.47 50.17
CA ASN A 15 -12.50 42.41 49.28
C ASN A 15 -11.91 41.03 49.63
N MET A 16 -12.79 40.03 49.78
CA MET A 16 -12.42 38.63 49.63
C MET A 16 -12.07 38.35 48.17
N LEU A 17 -10.79 38.08 47.91
CA LEU A 17 -10.33 37.46 46.68
C LEU A 17 -10.81 36.00 46.63
N PRO A 18 -11.24 35.48 45.47
CA PRO A 18 -11.61 34.09 45.34
C PRO A 18 -10.35 33.21 45.38
N VAL A 19 -10.45 32.14 46.16
CA VAL A 19 -9.47 31.06 46.30
C VAL A 19 -9.05 30.58 44.91
N LEU A 20 -7.76 30.72 44.62
CA LEU A 20 -7.11 30.07 43.49
C LEU A 20 -7.24 28.56 43.72
N GLU A 21 -8.02 27.89 42.87
CA GLU A 21 -7.91 26.44 42.72
C GLU A 21 -6.46 26.15 42.26
N GLU A 22 -5.68 25.53 43.14
CA GLU A 22 -4.40 24.93 42.78
C GLU A 22 -4.66 23.90 41.67
N GLU A 23 -4.20 24.20 40.46
CA GLU A 23 -4.05 23.21 39.40
C GLU A 23 -3.08 22.14 39.94
N ALA A 24 -3.63 21.01 40.40
CA ALA A 24 -2.83 19.84 40.72
C ALA A 24 -2.02 19.46 39.47
N ASP A 25 -0.69 19.45 39.59
CA ASP A 25 0.20 18.90 38.58
C ASP A 25 -0.23 17.45 38.31
N VAL A 26 -0.96 17.23 37.23
CA VAL A 26 -1.30 15.89 36.75
C VAL A 26 0.00 15.28 36.25
N ASP A 27 0.48 14.26 36.95
CA ASP A 27 1.68 13.51 36.55
C ASP A 27 1.49 13.03 35.11
N VAL A 28 2.52 13.22 34.27
CA VAL A 28 2.44 12.89 32.84
C VAL A 28 2.12 11.41 32.65
N ASP A 29 2.52 10.56 33.59
CA ASP A 29 2.29 9.13 33.58
C ASP A 29 0.81 8.74 33.78
N ASP A 30 -0.02 9.56 34.44
CA ASP A 30 -1.44 9.28 34.64
C ASP A 30 -2.29 9.54 33.37
N ALA A 31 -1.74 10.26 32.39
CA ALA A 31 -2.47 10.65 31.19
C ALA A 31 -2.41 9.63 30.04
N PHE A 32 -1.48 8.66 30.10
CA PHE A 32 -1.25 7.68 29.04
C PHE A 32 -1.46 6.24 29.54
N PRO A 33 -1.93 5.31 28.69
CA PRO A 33 -2.00 3.90 29.06
C PRO A 33 -0.61 3.29 29.35
N PRO A 34 -0.53 2.22 30.15
CA PRO A 34 0.74 1.63 30.60
C PRO A 34 1.61 1.01 29.49
N HIS A 35 1.06 0.86 28.28
CA HIS A 35 1.80 0.39 27.11
C HIS A 35 2.49 1.51 26.32
N VAL A 36 2.45 2.76 26.81
CA VAL A 36 3.13 3.93 26.25
C VAL A 36 4.38 4.27 27.07
N ASP A 37 5.46 4.59 26.39
CA ASP A 37 6.70 5.12 26.96
C ASP A 37 6.65 6.65 26.96
N THR A 38 6.44 7.24 28.14
CA THR A 38 6.29 8.69 28.31
C THR A 38 7.62 9.45 28.29
N THR A 39 8.76 8.75 28.39
CA THR A 39 10.09 9.38 28.58
C THR A 39 10.48 10.36 27.48
N ASN A 40 10.03 10.12 26.24
CA ASN A 40 10.35 10.94 25.08
C ASN A 40 9.20 11.86 24.64
N ILE A 41 8.10 11.92 25.40
CA ILE A 41 6.95 12.76 25.08
C ILE A 41 7.21 14.18 25.59
N VAL A 42 7.57 15.08 24.67
CA VAL A 42 7.77 16.49 24.99
C VAL A 42 6.42 17.23 24.98
N ILE A 43 6.00 17.70 26.15
CA ILE A 43 4.84 18.59 26.30
C ILE A 43 5.31 20.03 26.16
N GLN A 44 4.93 20.70 25.06
CA GLN A 44 5.25 22.11 24.91
C GLN A 44 4.29 22.97 25.74
N PRO A 45 4.80 23.88 26.60
CA PRO A 45 3.95 24.81 27.34
C PRO A 45 3.21 25.74 26.37
N GLU A 46 1.97 26.09 26.71
CA GLU A 46 1.23 27.10 25.95
C GLU A 46 2.02 28.41 25.92
N SER A 47 2.19 28.99 24.73
CA SER A 47 2.91 30.24 24.58
C SER A 47 2.17 31.35 25.36
N PRO A 48 2.84 32.17 26.19
CA PRO A 48 2.20 33.11 27.13
C PRO A 48 1.39 34.25 26.47
N THR A 49 1.29 34.27 25.14
CA THR A 49 0.58 35.28 24.35
C THR A 49 -0.81 34.86 23.87
N SER A 50 -1.21 33.59 24.05
CA SER A 50 -2.61 33.19 23.86
C SER A 50 -3.41 33.59 25.10
N LYS A 51 -4.44 34.43 24.93
CA LYS A 51 -5.50 34.61 25.95
C LYS A 51 -5.87 33.22 26.47
N LYS A 52 -5.77 32.96 27.79
CA LYS A 52 -6.15 31.69 28.44
C LYS A 52 -7.52 31.28 27.89
N GLN A 53 -7.53 30.38 26.91
CA GLN A 53 -8.74 29.91 26.29
C GLN A 53 -9.19 28.74 27.15
N THR A 54 -10.33 28.89 27.81
CA THR A 54 -10.91 27.79 28.60
C THR A 54 -11.14 26.60 27.69
N LEU A 55 -10.40 25.51 27.92
CA LEU A 55 -10.48 24.30 27.12
C LEU A 55 -11.87 23.66 27.29
N LYS A 56 -12.45 23.24 26.17
CA LYS A 56 -13.73 22.52 26.17
C LYS A 56 -13.59 21.12 26.74
N THR A 57 -14.58 20.71 27.53
CA THR A 57 -14.64 19.38 28.17
C THR A 57 -15.21 18.33 27.21
N PHE A 58 -15.00 17.04 27.53
CA PHE A 58 -15.61 15.94 26.78
C PHE A 58 -17.15 16.05 26.75
N ASN A 59 -17.78 16.36 27.88
CA ASN A 59 -19.24 16.44 28.00
C ASN A 59 -19.84 17.50 27.05
N GLU A 60 -19.19 18.67 26.93
CA GLU A 60 -19.62 19.70 26.00
C GLU A 60 -19.54 19.25 24.53
N VAL A 61 -18.46 18.55 24.17
CA VAL A 61 -18.29 18.04 22.79
C VAL A 61 -19.25 16.89 22.52
N ASN A 62 -19.39 15.94 23.44
CA ASN A 62 -20.26 14.79 23.30
C ASN A 62 -21.73 15.21 23.20
N ALA A 63 -22.18 16.19 23.99
CA ALA A 63 -23.53 16.74 23.87
C ALA A 63 -23.84 17.24 22.46
N LEU A 64 -22.87 17.89 21.79
CA LEU A 64 -23.02 18.34 20.41
C LEU A 64 -23.04 17.17 19.40
N LEU A 65 -22.24 16.13 19.64
CA LEU A 65 -22.24 14.93 18.80
C LEU A 65 -23.57 14.19 18.88
N GLN A 66 -24.10 13.97 20.09
CA GLN A 66 -25.40 13.34 20.33
C GLN A 66 -26.56 14.18 19.75
N ALA A 67 -26.48 15.50 19.86
CA ALA A 67 -27.45 16.41 19.25
C ALA A 67 -27.33 16.55 17.72
N GLY A 68 -26.40 15.82 17.06
CA GLY A 68 -26.17 15.91 15.62
C GLY A 68 -25.57 17.24 15.14
N ARG A 69 -25.12 18.12 16.05
CA ARG A 69 -24.51 19.43 15.76
C ARG A 69 -23.05 19.29 15.31
N LYS A 70 -22.81 18.43 14.32
CA LYS A 70 -21.47 18.04 13.80
C LYS A 70 -20.63 19.25 13.37
N ARG A 71 -21.24 20.32 12.86
CA ARG A 71 -20.52 21.53 12.44
C ARG A 71 -19.89 22.27 13.62
N GLU A 72 -20.55 22.30 14.76
CA GLU A 72 -20.08 23.01 15.96
C GLU A 72 -19.01 22.21 16.68
N ALA A 73 -19.23 20.90 16.84
CA ALA A 73 -18.21 19.97 17.34
C ALA A 73 -16.92 20.08 16.52
N LYS A 74 -17.03 20.10 15.18
CA LYS A 74 -15.88 20.34 14.29
C LYS A 74 -15.13 21.64 14.59
N MET A 75 -15.84 22.74 14.85
CA MET A 75 -15.17 24.02 15.14
C MET A 75 -14.41 23.95 16.47
N ILE A 76 -15.03 23.37 17.50
CA ILE A 76 -14.40 23.15 18.80
C ILE A 76 -13.13 22.32 18.65
N ILE A 77 -13.20 21.18 17.97
CA ILE A 77 -12.06 20.26 17.78
C ILE A 77 -10.88 20.91 17.06
N ARG A 78 -11.16 21.78 16.07
CA ARG A 78 -10.13 22.50 15.31
C ARG A 78 -9.44 23.58 16.13
N GLU A 79 -10.17 24.26 17.00
CA GLU A 79 -9.69 25.44 17.72
C GLU A 79 -9.14 25.12 19.12
N ASN A 80 -9.68 24.10 19.79
CA ASN A 80 -9.25 23.71 21.14
C ASN A 80 -7.96 22.90 21.06
N ALA A 81 -6.87 23.47 21.57
CA ALA A 81 -5.55 22.87 21.54
C ALA A 81 -5.28 22.08 22.84
N TRP A 82 -6.03 21.01 23.08
CA TRP A 82 -5.81 20.17 24.27
C TRP A 82 -4.35 19.67 24.33
N PRO A 83 -3.64 19.89 25.45
CA PRO A 83 -2.29 19.36 25.67
C PRO A 83 -2.20 17.85 25.49
N LEU A 84 -1.00 17.32 25.32
CA LEU A 84 -0.80 15.87 25.11
C LEU A 84 -1.21 15.05 26.33
N ASN A 85 -0.89 15.51 27.53
CA ASN A 85 -1.29 14.91 28.81
C ASN A 85 -2.74 15.21 29.22
N ASN A 86 -3.54 15.82 28.34
CA ASN A 86 -4.95 16.01 28.64
C ASN A 86 -5.70 14.69 28.43
N GLY A 87 -6.25 14.12 29.51
CA GLY A 87 -7.00 12.85 29.50
C GLY A 87 -8.28 12.84 28.67
N ILE A 88 -8.69 13.96 28.06
CA ILE A 88 -9.89 14.04 27.21
C ILE A 88 -9.88 13.03 26.05
N ARG A 89 -8.70 12.71 25.48
CA ARG A 89 -8.61 11.86 24.29
C ARG A 89 -9.04 10.42 24.53
N ALA A 90 -8.88 9.92 25.75
CA ALA A 90 -9.35 8.61 26.16
C ALA A 90 -10.86 8.45 25.99
N GLN A 91 -11.64 9.53 26.09
CA GLN A 91 -13.09 9.49 25.87
C GLN A 91 -13.49 10.07 24.51
N LEU A 92 -12.79 11.12 24.06
CA LEU A 92 -13.12 11.85 22.84
C LEU A 92 -12.85 11.03 21.58
N TRP A 93 -11.69 10.37 21.47
CA TRP A 93 -11.35 9.63 20.26
C TRP A 93 -12.28 8.44 19.99
N PRO A 94 -12.64 7.62 20.99
CA PRO A 94 -13.64 6.58 20.83
C PRO A 94 -15.00 7.13 20.38
N ALA A 95 -15.48 8.20 21.02
CA ALA A 95 -16.74 8.85 20.63
C ALA A 95 -16.69 9.38 19.19
N LEU A 96 -15.55 9.92 18.75
CA LEU A 96 -15.35 10.39 17.38
C LEU A 96 -15.27 9.26 16.37
N CYS A 97 -14.73 8.09 16.71
CA CYS A 97 -14.71 6.93 15.81
C CYS A 97 -16.11 6.30 15.70
N ASN A 98 -16.78 6.11 16.84
CA ASN A 98 -18.06 5.44 16.93
C ASN A 98 -19.18 6.17 16.16
N GLN A 99 -19.09 7.49 15.99
CA GLN A 99 -20.06 8.26 15.21
C GLN A 99 -20.13 7.83 13.72
N HIS A 100 -19.14 7.08 13.22
CA HIS A 100 -19.08 6.57 11.84
C HIS A 100 -19.31 5.06 11.74
N ALA A 101 -19.60 4.38 12.86
CA ALA A 101 -19.91 2.95 12.84
C ALA A 101 -21.21 2.69 12.04
N HIS A 102 -21.21 1.62 11.23
CA HIS A 102 -22.35 1.20 10.44
C HIS A 102 -22.74 -0.24 10.82
N GLY A 103 -23.79 -0.42 11.62
CA GLY A 103 -24.26 -1.73 12.07
C GLY A 103 -24.72 -1.70 13.53
N LYS A 104 -25.12 -2.87 14.06
CA LYS A 104 -25.30 -3.03 15.51
C LYS A 104 -23.93 -2.82 16.18
N ASN A 105 -23.90 -2.15 17.34
CA ASN A 105 -22.71 -2.08 18.18
C ASN A 105 -22.10 -3.49 18.28
N MET A 106 -20.79 -3.61 18.04
CA MET A 106 -20.11 -4.89 18.23
C MET A 106 -20.40 -5.36 19.65
N LEU A 107 -20.78 -6.64 19.78
CA LEU A 107 -21.09 -7.22 21.08
C LEU A 107 -19.85 -7.12 21.96
N ASP A 108 -20.07 -6.86 23.24
CA ASP A 108 -19.01 -6.85 24.23
C ASP A 108 -18.25 -8.18 24.18
N GLY A 109 -16.92 -8.13 24.18
CA GLY A 109 -16.07 -9.32 24.03
C GLY A 109 -15.87 -9.86 22.61
N PHE A 110 -16.51 -9.30 21.57
CA PHE A 110 -16.32 -9.75 20.18
C PHE A 110 -14.84 -9.70 19.75
N TYR A 111 -14.11 -8.67 20.17
CA TYR A 111 -12.67 -8.59 19.89
C TYR A 111 -11.91 -9.78 20.46
N TRP A 112 -12.18 -10.16 21.72
CA TRP A 112 -11.49 -11.25 22.40
C TRP A 112 -11.85 -12.62 21.83
N ASP A 113 -13.09 -12.81 21.36
CA ASP A 113 -13.48 -14.01 20.60
C ASP A 113 -12.64 -14.14 19.32
N MET A 114 -12.44 -13.03 18.60
CA MET A 114 -11.62 -13.00 17.39
C MET A 114 -10.14 -13.22 17.70
N VAL A 115 -9.62 -12.67 18.80
CA VAL A 115 -8.25 -12.95 19.28
C VAL A 115 -8.08 -14.45 19.52
N ASN A 116 -9.01 -15.10 20.22
CA ASN A 116 -8.97 -16.54 20.45
C ASN A 116 -9.06 -17.35 19.14
N GLN A 117 -9.85 -16.91 18.16
CA GLN A 117 -9.92 -17.58 16.86
C GLN A 117 -8.60 -17.50 16.08
N VAL A 118 -7.92 -16.35 16.12
CA VAL A 118 -6.66 -16.13 15.36
C VAL A 118 -5.45 -16.72 16.07
N PHE A 119 -5.36 -16.61 17.40
CA PHE A 119 -4.17 -16.94 18.18
C PHE A 119 -4.35 -18.15 19.11
N GLY A 120 -5.57 -18.63 19.33
CA GLY A 120 -5.89 -19.72 20.26
C GLY A 120 -5.83 -19.34 21.75
N THR A 121 -5.44 -18.11 22.09
CA THR A 121 -5.31 -17.61 23.46
C THR A 121 -5.45 -16.09 23.50
N THR A 122 -5.89 -15.54 24.64
CA THR A 122 -5.90 -14.10 24.94
C THR A 122 -4.56 -13.60 25.50
N GLU A 123 -3.66 -14.51 25.88
CA GLU A 123 -2.31 -14.15 26.30
C GLU A 123 -1.53 -13.55 25.14
N LEU A 124 -0.78 -12.48 25.41
CA LEU A 124 0.02 -11.82 24.39
C LEU A 124 1.25 -12.69 24.08
N PRO A 125 1.50 -13.06 22.81
CA PRO A 125 2.62 -13.92 22.46
C PRO A 125 3.98 -13.30 22.87
N GLU A 126 4.89 -14.13 23.41
CA GLU A 126 6.27 -13.70 23.69
C GLU A 126 7.09 -13.50 22.40
N LYS A 127 6.75 -14.26 21.35
CA LYS A 127 7.36 -14.16 20.02
C LYS A 127 6.67 -13.07 19.20
N SER A 128 7.41 -12.47 18.28
CA SER A 128 6.86 -11.47 17.35
C SER A 128 5.69 -12.05 16.55
N ILE A 129 4.60 -11.30 16.46
CA ILE A 129 3.46 -11.64 15.62
C ILE A 129 3.84 -11.34 14.16
N MET A 130 3.52 -12.26 13.25
CA MET A 130 3.69 -12.02 11.82
C MET A 130 2.54 -11.13 11.33
N LEU A 131 2.88 -9.98 10.77
CA LEU A 131 1.89 -9.01 10.31
C LEU A 131 1.26 -9.45 8.98
N PRO A 132 -0.04 -9.12 8.74
CA PRO A 132 -0.68 -9.35 7.46
C PRO A 132 0.00 -8.64 6.29
N PRO A 133 -0.10 -9.17 5.05
CA PRO A 133 0.64 -8.66 3.88
C PRO A 133 0.17 -7.28 3.40
N PHE A 134 -1.01 -6.81 3.82
CA PHE A 134 -1.46 -5.46 3.50
C PHE A 134 -0.70 -4.37 4.27
N VAL A 135 0.08 -4.74 5.29
CA VAL A 135 0.89 -3.81 6.09
C VAL A 135 2.22 -3.58 5.39
N ASP A 136 2.68 -2.33 5.38
CA ASP A 136 4.02 -2.00 4.93
C ASP A 136 5.02 -2.21 6.06
N SER A 137 5.86 -3.24 5.93
CA SER A 137 6.89 -3.61 6.91
C SER A 137 7.91 -2.50 7.16
N THR A 138 8.11 -1.59 6.19
CA THR A 138 9.03 -0.45 6.32
C THR A 138 8.41 0.71 7.09
N HIS A 139 7.08 0.73 7.24
CA HIS A 139 6.33 1.81 7.88
C HIS A 139 5.45 1.33 9.04
N CYS A 140 5.92 0.34 9.81
CA CYS A 140 5.33 -0.06 11.09
C CYS A 140 5.68 0.93 12.21
N LEU A 141 5.16 2.16 12.11
CA LEU A 141 5.50 3.27 12.99
C LEU A 141 4.91 3.07 14.40
N SER A 142 5.76 2.79 15.38
CA SER A 142 5.34 2.57 16.77
C SER A 142 5.27 3.84 17.62
N TYR A 143 5.84 4.96 17.17
CA TYR A 143 6.00 6.18 17.94
C TYR A 143 6.58 5.89 19.34
N HIS A 144 5.83 6.23 20.40
CA HIS A 144 6.23 6.05 21.79
C HIS A 144 5.63 4.79 22.42
N LEU A 145 5.20 3.78 21.63
CA LEU A 145 4.76 2.52 22.20
C LEU A 145 5.93 1.72 22.77
N THR A 146 5.75 1.18 23.97
CA THR A 146 6.64 0.19 24.57
C THR A 146 6.71 -1.08 23.71
N ARG A 147 7.62 -2.01 24.05
CA ARG A 147 7.65 -3.34 23.40
C ARG A 147 6.30 -4.05 23.50
N LYS A 148 5.65 -3.99 24.67
CA LYS A 148 4.31 -4.55 24.88
C LYS A 148 3.27 -3.84 24.01
N GLY A 149 3.31 -2.52 23.94
CA GLY A 149 2.40 -1.73 23.09
C GLY A 149 2.53 -2.06 21.60
N ARG A 150 3.75 -2.33 21.11
CA ARG A 150 3.97 -2.80 19.73
C ARG A 150 3.32 -4.16 19.48
N SER A 151 3.53 -5.13 20.37
CA SER A 151 2.89 -6.44 20.25
C SER A 151 1.36 -6.37 20.33
N VAL A 152 0.81 -5.43 21.11
CA VAL A 152 -0.63 -5.13 21.11
C VAL A 152 -1.09 -4.59 19.75
N ALA A 153 -0.34 -3.66 19.15
CA ALA A 153 -0.63 -3.16 17.81
C ALA A 153 -0.59 -4.28 16.76
N ASP A 154 0.43 -5.15 16.80
CA ASP A 154 0.55 -6.28 15.89
C ASP A 154 -0.68 -7.22 15.98
N ARG A 155 -1.13 -7.49 17.21
CA ARG A 155 -2.32 -8.32 17.47
C ARG A 155 -3.59 -7.68 16.90
N ILE A 156 -3.85 -6.40 17.20
CA ILE A 156 -5.02 -5.67 16.67
C ILE A 156 -5.03 -5.70 15.13
N VAL A 157 -3.90 -5.42 14.49
CA VAL A 157 -3.78 -5.39 13.03
C VAL A 157 -4.01 -6.77 12.42
N SER A 158 -3.51 -7.83 13.07
CA SER A 158 -3.74 -9.21 12.64
C SER A 158 -5.21 -9.62 12.74
N VAL A 159 -5.87 -9.26 13.85
CA VAL A 159 -7.30 -9.51 14.06
C VAL A 159 -8.14 -8.74 13.04
N LEU A 160 -7.82 -7.47 12.76
CA LEU A 160 -8.48 -6.69 11.71
C LEU A 160 -8.30 -7.34 10.33
N GLY A 161 -7.09 -7.84 10.02
CA GLY A 161 -6.83 -8.51 8.76
C GLY A 161 -7.65 -9.78 8.56
N TYR A 162 -7.85 -10.55 9.63
CA TYR A 162 -8.70 -11.72 9.62
C TYR A 162 -10.20 -11.35 9.54
N ALA A 163 -10.63 -10.30 10.26
CA ALA A 163 -12.02 -9.85 10.28
C ALA A 163 -12.46 -9.12 8.99
N CYS A 164 -11.51 -8.52 8.26
CA CYS A 164 -11.77 -7.67 7.09
C CYS A 164 -10.93 -8.13 5.89
N PRO A 165 -11.32 -9.22 5.20
CA PRO A 165 -10.54 -9.79 4.09
C PRO A 165 -10.44 -8.88 2.86
N ASP A 166 -11.29 -7.86 2.75
CA ASP A 166 -11.25 -6.86 1.68
C ASP A 166 -10.03 -5.93 1.77
N ILE A 167 -9.35 -5.89 2.93
CA ILE A 167 -8.11 -5.14 3.11
C ILE A 167 -6.97 -5.89 2.42
N THR A 168 -6.57 -5.39 1.27
CA THR A 168 -5.50 -5.97 0.44
C THR A 168 -4.22 -5.15 0.44
N TYR A 169 -4.31 -3.84 0.73
CA TYR A 169 -3.15 -2.95 0.86
C TYR A 169 -3.50 -1.71 1.69
N SER A 170 -2.89 -1.56 2.86
CA SER A 170 -3.19 -0.48 3.80
C SER A 170 -1.97 -0.06 4.65
N PRO A 171 -1.00 0.66 4.05
CA PRO A 171 0.21 1.06 4.76
C PRO A 171 -0.05 2.00 5.95
N SER A 172 -1.15 2.76 5.93
CA SER A 172 -1.50 3.69 7.02
C SER A 172 -2.17 3.02 8.23
N LEU A 173 -2.62 1.76 8.09
CA LEU A 173 -3.44 1.09 9.12
C LEU A 173 -2.64 0.89 10.41
N TYR A 174 -1.41 0.39 10.29
CA TYR A 174 -0.55 0.16 11.45
C TYR A 174 -0.18 1.46 12.19
N PRO A 175 0.34 2.51 11.52
CA PRO A 175 0.59 3.80 12.18
C PRO A 175 -0.63 4.39 12.89
N ILE A 176 -1.82 4.31 12.30
CA ILE A 176 -3.04 4.85 12.93
C ILE A 176 -3.44 4.00 14.15
N THR A 177 -3.32 2.68 14.08
CA THR A 177 -3.51 1.78 15.23
C THR A 177 -2.56 2.15 16.36
N ALA A 178 -1.27 2.31 16.04
CA ALA A 178 -0.26 2.71 17.02
C ALA A 178 -0.57 4.07 17.65
N LEU A 179 -1.03 5.06 16.87
CA LEU A 179 -1.44 6.37 17.40
C LEU A 179 -2.62 6.27 18.37
N LEU A 180 -3.66 5.51 18.01
CA LEU A 180 -4.83 5.32 18.86
C LEU A 180 -4.45 4.70 20.21
N LEU A 181 -3.58 3.69 20.20
CA LEU A 181 -3.07 3.04 21.42
C LEU A 181 -2.37 3.99 22.39
N HIS A 182 -1.95 5.19 21.97
CA HIS A 182 -1.40 6.16 22.93
C HIS A 182 -2.45 6.72 23.89
N PHE A 183 -3.75 6.60 23.59
CA PHE A 183 -4.80 7.24 24.39
C PHE A 183 -5.92 6.30 24.79
N MET A 184 -5.87 5.01 24.43
CA MET A 184 -6.93 4.05 24.75
C MET A 184 -6.37 2.63 24.89
N PRO A 185 -7.09 1.73 25.59
CA PRO A 185 -6.75 0.32 25.68
C PRO A 185 -6.93 -0.41 24.34
N GLU A 186 -6.43 -1.65 24.31
CA GLU A 186 -6.38 -2.51 23.13
C GLU A 186 -7.75 -2.73 22.46
N GLU A 187 -8.75 -3.16 23.22
CA GLU A 187 -10.08 -3.49 22.68
C GLU A 187 -10.79 -2.24 22.13
N GLU A 188 -10.67 -1.11 22.82
CA GLU A 188 -11.23 0.16 22.37
C GLU A 188 -10.53 0.66 21.10
N CYS A 189 -9.21 0.44 20.99
CA CYS A 189 -8.45 0.73 19.77
C CYS A 189 -8.94 -0.12 18.59
N TYR A 190 -9.18 -1.42 18.80
CA TYR A 190 -9.77 -2.28 17.77
C TYR A 190 -11.14 -1.77 17.31
N HIS A 191 -12.05 -1.44 18.23
CA HIS A 191 -13.37 -0.91 17.89
C HIS A 191 -13.30 0.41 17.11
N CYS A 192 -12.37 1.30 17.49
CA CYS A 192 -12.09 2.51 16.73
C CYS A 192 -11.62 2.19 15.32
N MET A 193 -10.62 1.33 15.17
CA MET A 193 -10.09 0.94 13.86
C MET A 193 -11.15 0.26 12.97
N ALA A 194 -11.93 -0.66 13.52
CA ALA A 194 -13.03 -1.32 12.81
C ALA A 194 -14.06 -0.30 12.31
N SER A 195 -14.41 0.69 13.13
CA SER A 195 -15.32 1.79 12.74
C SER A 195 -14.74 2.65 11.60
N LEU A 196 -13.45 2.96 11.65
CA LEU A 196 -12.77 3.76 10.63
C LEU A 196 -12.60 3.01 9.29
N VAL A 197 -12.36 1.69 9.35
CA VAL A 197 -12.28 0.80 8.18
C VAL A 197 -13.66 0.63 7.54
N ALA A 198 -14.72 0.40 8.34
CA ALA A 198 -16.07 0.15 7.84
C ALA A 198 -16.87 1.41 7.46
N ALA A 199 -16.32 2.61 7.69
CA ALA A 199 -17.01 3.87 7.45
C ALA A 199 -17.40 4.05 5.97
N LYS A 200 -18.69 4.30 5.71
CA LYS A 200 -19.23 4.47 4.34
C LYS A 200 -19.33 5.93 3.89
N ASP A 201 -19.68 6.84 4.80
CA ASP A 201 -19.89 8.26 4.48
C ASP A 201 -18.58 9.03 4.25
N LYS A 202 -17.52 8.61 4.93
CA LYS A 202 -16.20 9.26 4.88
C LYS A 202 -15.13 8.20 4.81
N MET A 203 -14.16 8.42 3.94
CA MET A 203 -12.95 7.60 3.89
C MET A 203 -11.97 8.04 4.99
N PHE A 204 -11.47 7.08 5.75
CA PHE A 204 -10.40 7.27 6.74
C PHE A 204 -9.16 6.47 6.34
N ILE A 205 -9.34 5.16 6.16
CA ILE A 205 -8.29 4.20 5.84
C ILE A 205 -8.48 3.70 4.41
N THR A 206 -7.44 3.81 3.57
CA THR A 206 -7.39 3.17 2.25
C THR A 206 -7.09 1.69 2.40
N GLN A 207 -7.84 0.83 1.71
CA GLN A 207 -7.78 -0.63 1.91
C GLN A 207 -7.24 -1.40 0.70
N THR A 208 -7.03 -0.73 -0.43
CA THR A 208 -6.53 -1.34 -1.67
C THR A 208 -5.45 -0.49 -2.30
N LYS A 209 -4.59 -1.11 -3.12
CA LYS A 209 -3.51 -0.42 -3.85
C LYS A 209 -4.06 0.65 -4.79
N LEU A 210 -5.20 0.37 -5.44
CA LEU A 210 -5.89 1.34 -6.28
C LEU A 210 -6.33 2.57 -5.47
N LEU A 211 -6.96 2.38 -4.30
CA LEU A 211 -7.39 3.52 -3.47
C LEU A 211 -6.17 4.32 -3.00
N TYR A 212 -5.11 3.66 -2.57
CA TYR A 212 -3.85 4.31 -2.24
C TYR A 212 -3.33 5.16 -3.41
N GLU A 213 -3.34 4.62 -4.63
CA GLU A 213 -2.92 5.36 -5.83
C GLU A 213 -3.79 6.57 -6.16
N VAL A 214 -5.10 6.41 -6.05
CA VAL A 214 -6.06 7.49 -6.27
C VAL A 214 -5.83 8.62 -5.27
N THR A 215 -5.56 8.31 -3.99
CA THR A 215 -5.39 9.33 -2.96
C THR A 215 -4.18 10.22 -3.19
N TRP A 216 -3.00 9.64 -3.48
CA TRP A 216 -1.81 10.47 -3.69
C TRP A 216 -1.92 11.33 -4.96
N LYS A 217 -2.53 10.80 -6.03
CA LYS A 217 -2.82 11.58 -7.25
C LYS A 217 -3.88 12.66 -7.01
N THR A 218 -4.84 12.40 -6.13
CA THR A 218 -5.81 13.42 -5.70
C THR A 218 -5.08 14.55 -4.97
N VAL A 219 -4.16 14.22 -4.05
CA VAL A 219 -3.33 15.19 -3.33
C VAL A 219 -2.46 16.01 -4.28
N GLU A 220 -1.83 15.39 -5.26
CA GLU A 220 -1.07 16.06 -6.31
C GLU A 220 -1.95 17.12 -7.04
N GLN A 221 -3.13 16.72 -7.52
CA GLN A 221 -4.03 17.59 -8.29
C GLN A 221 -4.58 18.77 -7.46
N ILE A 222 -5.01 18.52 -6.22
CA ILE A 222 -5.52 19.59 -5.35
C ILE A 222 -4.39 20.53 -4.93
N THR A 223 -3.16 20.03 -4.74
CA THR A 223 -1.99 20.85 -4.41
C THR A 223 -1.64 21.78 -5.58
N LYS A 224 -1.56 21.24 -6.81
CA LYS A 224 -1.33 22.01 -8.04
C LYS A 224 -2.38 23.10 -8.27
N LYS A 225 -3.63 22.88 -7.85
CA LYS A 225 -4.72 23.86 -8.02
C LYS A 225 -4.79 24.89 -6.90
N HIS A 226 -4.78 24.46 -5.64
CA HIS A 226 -5.10 25.32 -4.49
C HIS A 226 -3.88 26.01 -3.87
N VAL A 227 -2.68 25.44 -4.04
CA VAL A 227 -1.41 26.00 -3.57
C VAL A 227 -0.38 26.03 -4.70
N LYS A 228 -0.81 26.55 -5.86
CA LYS A 228 -0.07 26.53 -7.14
C LYS A 228 1.39 26.97 -7.03
N SER A 229 1.68 28.09 -6.38
CA SER A 229 3.06 28.60 -6.26
C SER A 229 3.97 27.63 -5.52
N ALA A 230 3.45 26.98 -4.47
CA ALA A 230 4.19 26.00 -3.69
C ALA A 230 4.38 24.69 -4.47
N ALA A 231 3.36 24.23 -5.18
CA ALA A 231 3.46 23.06 -6.07
C ALA A 231 4.49 23.28 -7.19
N VAL A 232 4.51 24.47 -7.79
CA VAL A 232 5.47 24.83 -8.82
C VAL A 232 6.88 24.92 -8.25
N HIS A 233 7.05 25.47 -7.04
CA HIS A 233 8.36 25.48 -6.37
C HIS A 233 8.87 24.06 -6.11
N LEU A 234 8.02 23.17 -5.59
CA LEU A 234 8.36 21.76 -5.38
C LEU A 234 8.81 21.10 -6.70
N ALA A 235 8.04 21.29 -7.77
CA ALA A 235 8.34 20.72 -9.08
C ALA A 235 9.63 21.28 -9.69
N ARG A 236 9.96 22.57 -9.49
CA ARG A 236 11.20 23.18 -9.99
C ARG A 236 12.46 22.53 -9.43
N HIS A 237 12.40 22.04 -8.20
CA HIS A 237 13.52 21.38 -7.52
C HIS A 237 13.49 19.85 -7.63
N CYS A 238 12.55 19.30 -8.42
CA CYS A 238 12.50 17.90 -8.79
C CYS A 238 13.08 17.71 -10.21
N SER A 239 13.95 16.73 -10.43
CA SER A 239 14.44 16.40 -11.77
C SER A 239 13.45 15.48 -12.53
N GLY A 240 13.08 15.85 -13.76
CA GLY A 240 12.29 15.00 -14.68
C GLY A 240 10.93 14.55 -14.13
N SER A 241 10.59 13.28 -14.34
CA SER A 241 9.31 12.67 -13.90
C SER A 241 9.16 12.51 -12.37
N ARG A 242 10.13 12.96 -11.56
CA ARG A 242 10.10 12.86 -10.09
C ARG A 242 9.07 13.77 -9.42
N ALA A 243 8.62 14.83 -10.08
CA ALA A 243 7.68 15.78 -9.51
C ALA A 243 6.32 15.15 -9.14
N GLU A 244 5.93 14.04 -9.77
CA GLU A 244 4.74 13.26 -9.39
C GLU A 244 5.06 12.29 -8.24
N ARG A 245 6.22 11.64 -8.30
CA ARG A 245 6.62 10.59 -7.33
C ARG A 245 6.74 11.10 -5.91
N ILE A 246 7.14 12.36 -5.73
CA ILE A 246 7.22 12.97 -4.38
C ILE A 246 5.88 12.88 -3.63
N TYR A 247 4.76 12.95 -4.34
CA TYR A 247 3.44 12.83 -3.72
C TYR A 247 3.09 11.41 -3.31
N MET A 248 3.79 10.37 -3.75
CA MET A 248 3.56 9.00 -3.27
C MET A 248 3.78 8.90 -1.76
N ASP A 249 4.71 9.68 -1.22
CA ASP A 249 5.05 9.74 0.21
C ASP A 249 4.20 10.75 1.01
N TRP A 250 3.13 11.29 0.42
CA TRP A 250 2.36 12.39 1.03
C TRP A 250 1.82 12.09 2.44
N MET A 251 1.47 10.83 2.72
CA MET A 251 1.02 10.42 4.05
C MET A 251 2.17 10.34 5.03
N TRP A 252 3.37 9.99 4.58
CA TRP A 252 4.56 9.87 5.43
C TRP A 252 5.06 11.23 5.90
N TRP A 253 4.84 12.29 5.10
CA TRP A 253 5.04 13.66 5.59
C TRP A 253 4.24 13.95 6.87
N ILE A 254 3.09 13.29 7.04
CA ILE A 254 2.17 13.47 8.17
C ILE A 254 2.47 12.43 9.26
N LEU A 255 2.35 11.15 8.93
CA LEU A 255 2.37 10.04 9.88
C LEU A 255 3.78 9.75 10.39
N GLN A 256 4.83 9.95 9.59
CA GLN A 256 6.21 9.61 9.97
C GLN A 256 7.03 10.83 10.38
N LEU A 257 6.80 11.96 9.70
CA LEU A 257 7.73 13.10 9.78
C LEU A 257 7.26 14.23 10.69
N LEU A 258 5.95 14.45 10.89
CA LEU A 258 5.51 15.52 11.81
C LEU A 258 5.85 15.17 13.26
N PRO A 259 6.17 16.18 14.11
CA PRO A 259 6.30 15.97 15.54
C PRO A 259 5.01 15.39 16.12
N PHE A 260 5.15 14.56 17.14
CA PHE A 260 4.02 13.83 17.72
C PHE A 260 2.87 14.74 18.18
N GLN A 261 3.17 15.90 18.79
CA GLN A 261 2.16 16.90 19.16
C GLN A 261 1.34 17.43 17.96
N HIS A 262 1.98 17.62 16.80
CA HIS A 262 1.29 18.08 15.59
C HIS A 262 0.41 16.97 15.05
N LEU A 263 0.95 15.75 15.03
CA LEU A 263 0.23 14.56 14.58
C LEU A 263 -1.02 14.30 15.42
N VAL A 264 -0.93 14.36 16.75
CA VAL A 264 -2.08 14.21 17.67
C VAL A 264 -3.16 15.26 17.40
N ARG A 265 -2.78 16.54 17.21
CA ARG A 265 -3.74 17.60 16.86
C ARG A 265 -4.37 17.42 15.48
N VAL A 266 -3.62 16.86 14.53
CA VAL A 266 -4.16 16.45 13.22
C VAL A 266 -5.15 15.29 13.39
N MET A 267 -4.85 14.32 14.26
CA MET A 267 -5.71 13.17 14.54
C MET A 267 -7.03 13.58 15.19
N ASP A 268 -7.02 14.52 16.15
CA ASP A 268 -8.25 15.07 16.74
C ASP A 268 -9.26 15.51 15.66
N CYS A 269 -8.77 16.18 14.61
CA CYS A 269 -9.60 16.61 13.48
C CYS A 269 -9.92 15.47 12.51
N PHE A 270 -8.95 14.60 12.22
CA PHE A 270 -9.08 13.48 11.27
C PHE A 270 -10.19 12.53 11.69
N LEU A 271 -10.26 12.15 12.97
CA LEU A 271 -11.27 11.22 13.49
C LEU A 271 -12.71 11.77 13.36
N HIS A 272 -12.88 13.11 13.31
CA HIS A 272 -14.18 13.72 13.06
C HIS A 272 -14.48 13.92 11.56
N GLU A 273 -13.49 14.33 10.77
CA GLU A 273 -13.68 14.84 9.41
C GLU A 273 -13.25 13.91 8.26
N GLY A 274 -12.48 12.86 8.55
CA GLY A 274 -11.94 11.90 7.59
C GLY A 274 -10.67 12.36 6.89
N ILE A 275 -10.26 11.60 5.86
CA ILE A 275 -9.00 11.77 5.10
C ILE A 275 -8.82 13.16 4.49
N LYS A 276 -9.91 13.91 4.33
CA LYS A 276 -9.87 15.31 3.91
C LYS A 276 -8.99 16.19 4.81
N VAL A 277 -8.85 15.85 6.09
CA VAL A 277 -7.91 16.53 7.00
C VAL A 277 -6.47 16.28 6.55
N PHE A 278 -6.11 15.04 6.24
CA PHE A 278 -4.77 14.72 5.73
C PHE A 278 -4.48 15.44 4.41
N TYR A 279 -5.46 15.55 3.50
CA TYR A 279 -5.30 16.35 2.27
C TYR A 279 -4.97 17.82 2.58
N ARG A 280 -5.68 18.43 3.53
CA ARG A 280 -5.42 19.82 3.96
C ARG A 280 -4.05 19.97 4.59
N VAL A 281 -3.66 19.01 5.41
CA VAL A 281 -2.37 18.99 6.09
C VAL A 281 -1.23 18.83 5.09
N ALA A 282 -1.32 17.91 4.13
CA ALA A 282 -0.32 17.75 3.07
C ALA A 282 -0.12 19.02 2.25
N MET A 283 -1.21 19.69 1.85
CA MET A 283 -1.11 21.00 1.19
C MET A 283 -0.53 22.08 2.10
N ALA A 284 -0.84 22.06 3.39
CA ALA A 284 -0.28 23.00 4.37
C ALA A 284 1.23 22.79 4.55
N ILE A 285 1.70 21.54 4.57
CA ILE A 285 3.14 21.21 4.61
C ILE A 285 3.83 21.82 3.39
N VAL A 286 3.34 21.54 2.18
CA VAL A 286 3.92 22.08 0.93
C VAL A 286 3.88 23.61 0.93
N LEU A 287 2.79 24.23 1.38
CA LEU A 287 2.64 25.67 1.46
C LEU A 287 3.59 26.32 2.48
N LEU A 288 3.75 25.71 3.66
CA LEU A 288 4.64 26.21 4.71
C LEU A 288 6.10 26.01 4.31
N PHE A 289 6.44 24.86 3.72
CA PHE A 289 7.76 24.61 3.18
C PHE A 289 8.14 25.70 2.17
N TYR A 290 7.29 25.92 1.16
CA TYR A 290 7.47 27.00 0.18
C TYR A 290 7.69 28.37 0.82
N LYS A 291 6.90 28.74 1.83
CA LYS A 291 7.06 30.02 2.53
C LYS A 291 8.42 30.18 3.19
N HIS A 292 9.02 29.09 3.68
CA HIS A 292 10.32 29.13 4.35
C HIS A 292 11.49 28.87 3.40
N SER A 293 11.26 28.24 2.23
CA SER A 293 12.31 27.92 1.26
C SER A 293 12.38 28.89 0.07
N SER A 294 11.34 29.69 -0.20
CA SER A 294 11.32 30.58 -1.38
C SER A 294 12.33 31.72 -1.32
N LEU A 295 12.89 32.01 -0.14
CA LEU A 295 13.90 33.04 0.05
C LEU A 295 15.29 32.44 -0.24
N GLN A 296 16.07 33.09 -1.11
CA GLN A 296 17.39 32.59 -1.55
C GLN A 296 18.36 32.33 -0.39
N ASN A 297 18.32 33.16 0.67
CA ASN A 297 19.17 33.02 1.85
C ASN A 297 18.54 32.18 2.98
N SER A 298 17.45 31.47 2.71
CA SER A 298 16.82 30.63 3.74
C SER A 298 17.62 29.36 4.02
N GLU A 299 17.58 28.92 5.28
CA GLU A 299 18.13 27.61 5.67
C GLU A 299 17.61 26.49 4.76
N TRP A 300 16.32 26.53 4.43
CA TRP A 300 15.66 25.50 3.63
C TRP A 300 16.07 25.53 2.17
N MET A 301 16.37 26.69 1.58
CA MET A 301 16.91 26.76 0.21
C MET A 301 18.34 26.22 0.15
N ASN A 302 19.15 26.48 1.18
CA ASN A 302 20.48 25.89 1.31
C ASN A 302 20.40 24.36 1.46
N GLU A 303 19.45 23.86 2.26
CA GLU A 303 19.19 22.43 2.44
C GLU A 303 18.76 21.76 1.12
N ILE A 304 17.86 22.38 0.36
CA ILE A 304 17.46 21.89 -0.98
C ILE A 304 18.67 21.79 -1.90
N SER A 305 19.52 22.81 -1.90
CA SER A 305 20.70 22.86 -2.79
C SER A 305 21.76 21.84 -2.41
N LYS A 306 21.90 21.53 -1.10
CA LYS A 306 22.91 20.61 -0.58
C LYS A 306 22.48 19.14 -0.64
N ASN A 307 21.27 18.85 -0.20
CA ASN A 307 20.80 17.48 0.08
C ASN A 307 19.59 17.07 -0.79
N GLY A 308 19.10 17.98 -1.63
CA GLY A 308 17.93 17.75 -2.47
C GLY A 308 16.60 18.02 -1.76
N ILE A 309 15.54 18.09 -2.57
CA ILE A 309 14.20 18.48 -2.13
C ILE A 309 13.57 17.48 -1.14
N ASP A 310 13.79 16.19 -1.34
CA ASP A 310 13.20 15.12 -0.53
C ASP A 310 13.74 15.16 0.92
N ALA A 311 15.06 15.30 1.06
CA ALA A 311 15.72 15.44 2.35
C ALA A 311 15.33 16.75 3.05
N ALA A 312 15.30 17.87 2.31
CA ALA A 312 14.91 19.17 2.85
C ALA A 312 13.46 19.19 3.34
N LEU A 313 12.51 18.62 2.57
CA LEU A 313 11.11 18.51 2.96
C LEU A 313 10.96 17.60 4.19
N SER A 314 11.70 16.49 4.23
CA SER A 314 11.67 15.58 5.38
C SER A 314 12.19 16.23 6.65
N LYS A 315 13.33 16.94 6.57
CA LYS A 315 13.87 17.72 7.68
C LYS A 315 12.90 18.81 8.12
N PHE A 316 12.27 19.52 7.18
CA PHE A 316 11.27 20.54 7.48
C PHE A 316 10.06 20.01 8.22
N CYS A 317 9.55 18.83 7.84
CA CYS A 317 8.43 18.22 8.55
C CYS A 317 8.82 17.87 9.98
N ARG A 318 10.01 17.26 10.20
CA ARG A 318 10.52 16.89 11.54
C ARG A 318 10.82 18.09 12.43
N GLN A 319 11.27 19.19 11.85
CA GLN A 319 11.67 20.42 12.55
C GLN A 319 10.74 21.58 12.21
N THR A 320 9.43 21.30 12.12
CA THR A 320 8.48 22.30 11.64
C THR A 320 8.52 23.56 12.52
N PRO A 321 8.74 24.76 11.94
CA PRO A 321 8.98 26.00 12.71
C PRO A 321 7.69 26.65 13.22
N VAL A 322 6.54 25.97 13.09
CA VAL A 322 5.23 26.50 13.46
C VAL A 322 4.58 25.64 14.53
N THR A 323 3.85 26.27 15.45
CA THR A 323 3.09 25.56 16.49
C THR A 323 1.94 24.73 15.88
N PRO A 324 1.45 23.68 16.55
CA PRO A 324 0.33 22.87 16.07
C PRO A 324 -0.91 23.71 15.71
N ALA A 325 -1.24 24.72 16.53
CA ALA A 325 -2.37 25.62 16.27
C ALA A 325 -2.18 26.45 14.99
N LYS A 326 -0.99 27.03 14.77
CA LYS A 326 -0.69 27.80 13.55
C LYS A 326 -0.67 26.90 12.31
N PHE A 327 -0.18 25.67 12.47
CA PHE A 327 -0.17 24.66 11.44
C PHE A 327 -1.59 24.28 11.00
N LEU A 328 -2.47 23.91 11.92
CA LEU A 328 -3.88 23.61 11.63
C LEU A 328 -4.64 24.83 11.06
N ARG A 329 -4.38 26.04 11.58
CA ARG A 329 -4.95 27.27 11.02
C ARG A 329 -4.57 27.45 9.55
N THR A 330 -3.33 27.11 9.19
CA THR A 330 -2.87 27.12 7.78
C THR A 330 -3.62 26.07 6.96
N ALA A 331 -3.75 24.84 7.44
CA ALA A 331 -4.44 23.74 6.76
C ALA A 331 -5.94 24.01 6.54
N PHE A 332 -6.64 24.50 7.55
CA PHE A 332 -8.07 24.82 7.46
C PHE A 332 -8.34 26.17 6.78
N GLY A 333 -7.33 27.04 6.69
CA GLY A 333 -7.38 28.30 5.93
C GLY A 333 -7.41 28.11 4.41
N ILE A 334 -7.05 26.93 3.89
CA ILE A 334 -7.10 26.64 2.44
C ILE A 334 -8.57 26.59 1.97
N ARG A 335 -8.95 27.56 1.12
CA ARG A 335 -10.32 27.73 0.61
C ARG A 335 -10.59 26.86 -0.63
N GLY A 336 -11.87 26.66 -0.94
CA GLY A 336 -12.31 25.98 -2.16
C GLY A 336 -12.24 24.45 -2.14
N LEU A 337 -11.94 23.84 -0.98
CA LEU A 337 -11.89 22.38 -0.80
C LEU A 337 -13.20 21.85 -0.23
N SER A 338 -14.29 21.93 -1.00
CA SER A 338 -15.56 21.29 -0.63
C SER A 338 -15.44 19.76 -0.75
N SER A 339 -16.23 19.01 0.01
CA SER A 339 -16.21 17.54 -0.08
C SER A 339 -16.66 17.08 -1.47
N ALA A 340 -17.69 17.70 -2.05
CA ALA A 340 -18.12 17.45 -3.43
C ALA A 340 -17.02 17.73 -4.47
N TYR A 341 -16.20 18.77 -4.29
CA TYR A 341 -15.06 19.00 -5.17
C TYR A 341 -14.03 17.87 -5.08
N ILE A 342 -13.65 17.47 -3.87
CA ILE A 342 -12.69 16.40 -3.64
C ILE A 342 -13.21 15.08 -4.22
N SER A 343 -14.47 14.73 -3.97
CA SER A 343 -15.09 13.52 -4.52
C SER A 343 -15.06 13.51 -6.06
N ARG A 344 -15.28 14.66 -6.71
CA ARG A 344 -15.17 14.74 -8.18
C ARG A 344 -13.73 14.53 -8.68
N VAL A 345 -12.74 15.10 -8.00
CA VAL A 345 -11.32 14.90 -8.34
C VAL A 345 -10.93 13.43 -8.12
N PHE A 346 -11.34 12.86 -6.99
CA PHE A 346 -11.12 11.46 -6.64
C PHE A 346 -11.71 10.51 -7.69
N LEU A 347 -13.02 10.62 -7.97
CA LEU A 347 -13.71 9.78 -8.95
C LEU A 347 -13.10 9.91 -10.35
N ARG A 348 -12.76 11.13 -10.78
CA ARG A 348 -12.10 11.34 -12.07
C ARG A 348 -10.73 10.65 -12.12
N THR A 349 -9.97 10.72 -11.03
CA THR A 349 -8.64 10.10 -10.92
C THR A 349 -8.76 8.57 -10.91
N GLU A 350 -9.71 8.04 -10.15
CA GLU A 350 -10.02 6.61 -10.12
C GLU A 350 -10.44 6.10 -11.49
N MET A 351 -11.37 6.79 -12.16
CA MET A 351 -11.78 6.45 -13.52
C MET A 351 -10.61 6.48 -14.49
N ALA A 352 -9.69 7.44 -14.36
CA ALA A 352 -8.51 7.54 -15.22
C ALA A 352 -7.48 6.41 -14.94
N LEU A 353 -7.33 5.98 -13.70
CA LEU A 353 -6.46 4.84 -13.35
C LEU A 353 -7.07 3.51 -13.80
N LYS A 354 -8.36 3.29 -13.52
CA LYS A 354 -9.12 2.14 -14.01
C LYS A 354 -9.12 2.10 -15.55
N SER A 355 -9.31 3.24 -16.22
CA SER A 355 -9.29 3.29 -17.68
C SER A 355 -7.90 3.10 -18.27
N LYS A 356 -6.82 3.51 -17.60
CA LYS A 356 -5.46 3.14 -18.04
C LYS A 356 -5.22 1.64 -17.96
N SER A 357 -5.75 0.96 -16.94
CA SER A 357 -5.75 -0.49 -16.87
C SER A 357 -6.53 -1.14 -18.03
N VAL A 358 -7.59 -0.47 -18.53
CA VAL A 358 -8.43 -0.96 -19.65
C VAL A 358 -7.85 -0.58 -21.02
N ILE A 359 -7.32 0.63 -21.19
CA ILE A 359 -6.79 1.18 -22.46
C ILE A 359 -5.40 0.61 -22.75
N SER A 360 -4.60 0.34 -21.72
CA SER A 360 -3.36 -0.44 -21.87
C SER A 360 -3.65 -1.91 -22.20
N GLY A 361 -4.90 -2.37 -22.08
CA GLY A 361 -5.35 -3.74 -22.34
C GLY A 361 -6.34 -3.90 -23.50
N SER A 362 -6.67 -2.87 -24.29
CA SER A 362 -7.66 -2.99 -25.38
C SER A 362 -7.55 -1.90 -26.44
N LYS A 363 -6.88 -2.19 -27.56
CA LYS A 363 -7.34 -1.72 -28.88
C LYS A 363 -8.42 -2.68 -29.40
N SER A 364 -9.60 -2.62 -28.78
CA SER A 364 -10.88 -3.02 -29.35
C SER A 364 -11.96 -2.76 -28.30
N LEU A 365 -12.51 -1.55 -28.29
CA LEU A 365 -13.83 -1.35 -27.70
C LEU A 365 -14.84 -1.46 -28.83
N ALA A 366 -15.41 -2.65 -28.97
CA ALA A 366 -16.72 -2.80 -29.58
C ALA A 366 -17.70 -1.87 -28.83
N ARG A 367 -18.27 -0.92 -29.56
CA ARG A 367 -19.39 -0.10 -29.07
C ARG A 367 -20.51 -1.03 -28.59
N SER A 368 -20.89 -0.89 -27.32
CA SER A 368 -22.07 -1.54 -26.76
C SER A 368 -23.32 -1.11 -27.53
N ARG A 369 -24.14 -2.11 -27.89
CA ARG A 369 -25.49 -1.95 -28.46
C ARG A 369 -26.50 -1.78 -27.34
N SER A 370 -27.18 -0.63 -27.30
CA SER A 370 -28.60 -0.52 -26.95
C SER A 370 -29.06 0.94 -27.03
N THR A 371 -30.26 1.16 -27.57
CA THR A 371 -30.98 2.41 -27.92
C THR A 371 -30.50 3.03 -29.24
N ASP A 372 -31.21 2.95 -30.37
CA ASP A 372 -32.63 3.19 -30.59
C ASP A 372 -33.21 2.43 -31.80
N ASN A 373 -34.49 2.09 -31.70
CA ASN A 373 -35.37 1.81 -32.83
C ASN A 373 -35.53 3.08 -33.68
N LEU A 374 -35.28 3.00 -34.98
CA LEU A 374 -36.12 3.58 -36.05
C LEU A 374 -35.60 3.08 -37.41
N PRO A 375 -36.48 2.72 -38.36
CA PRO A 375 -36.09 2.22 -39.67
C PRO A 375 -35.99 3.37 -40.66
N THR A 376 -34.94 3.40 -41.47
CA THR A 376 -35.04 4.00 -42.81
C THR A 376 -34.14 3.29 -43.81
N SER A 377 -34.76 3.02 -44.94
CA SER A 377 -34.27 2.37 -46.14
C SER A 377 -33.34 3.31 -46.94
N GLN A 378 -32.24 2.81 -47.50
CA GLN A 378 -31.90 2.88 -48.94
C GLN A 378 -30.44 2.45 -49.21
N SER A 379 -30.31 1.55 -50.20
CA SER A 379 -29.18 1.30 -51.13
C SER A 379 -27.82 0.83 -50.55
N GLN A 380 -27.37 -0.41 -50.85
CA GLN A 380 -26.60 -0.84 -52.05
C GLN A 380 -25.18 -0.20 -52.08
N VAL A 381 -24.02 -0.85 -52.23
CA VAL A 381 -23.56 -1.90 -53.16
C VAL A 381 -22.20 -2.45 -52.63
N ASN A 382 -21.89 -3.70 -53.00
CA ASN A 382 -20.56 -4.37 -53.07
C ASN A 382 -19.29 -3.51 -52.96
N ILE A 383 -18.26 -4.07 -52.30
CA ILE A 383 -16.92 -4.29 -52.91
C ILE A 383 -16.21 -5.42 -52.15
N GLN A 384 -15.91 -6.46 -52.91
CA GLN A 384 -15.00 -7.57 -52.62
C GLN A 384 -13.64 -7.18 -53.19
N MET A 385 -12.55 -7.27 -52.42
CA MET A 385 -11.19 -7.10 -52.96
C MET A 385 -10.22 -8.10 -52.32
N MET A 386 -9.44 -8.69 -53.21
CA MET A 386 -8.69 -9.94 -53.08
C MET A 386 -7.32 -9.72 -52.43
N SER A 387 -6.82 -10.78 -51.78
CA SER A 387 -5.45 -10.94 -51.29
C SER A 387 -4.53 -11.42 -52.43
N HIS A 388 -3.38 -10.77 -52.62
CA HIS A 388 -2.23 -11.37 -53.29
C HIS A 388 -0.91 -10.99 -52.58
N THR A 389 -0.29 -12.04 -52.01
CA THR A 389 1.12 -12.47 -52.17
C THR A 389 2.25 -11.45 -51.98
N LEU A 390 3.15 -11.73 -51.02
CA LEU A 390 4.60 -11.53 -51.22
C LEU A 390 5.42 -12.71 -50.66
N THR A 391 6.26 -13.21 -51.56
CA THR A 391 7.26 -14.28 -51.48
C THR A 391 8.47 -13.91 -50.63
N ILE A 392 8.97 -14.88 -49.84
CA ILE A 392 10.25 -14.84 -49.12
C ILE A 392 11.39 -15.15 -50.12
N ARG A 393 12.44 -14.34 -50.13
CA ARG A 393 13.75 -14.71 -50.68
C ARG A 393 14.79 -14.66 -49.56
N GLU A 394 15.43 -15.81 -49.32
CA GLU A 394 16.62 -15.96 -48.51
C GLU A 394 17.83 -15.29 -49.18
N GLY A 395 18.67 -14.66 -48.36
CA GLY A 395 19.96 -14.13 -48.75
C GLY A 395 20.79 -13.90 -47.50
N ALA A 396 21.79 -14.75 -47.30
CA ALA A 396 22.82 -14.62 -46.29
C ALA A 396 23.47 -13.23 -46.34
N HIS A 397 23.82 -12.71 -45.16
CA HIS A 397 24.89 -11.75 -44.78
C HIS A 397 24.42 -11.09 -43.48
N SER A 398 25.05 -11.41 -42.35
CA SER A 398 24.79 -10.77 -41.06
C SER A 398 25.02 -9.26 -41.12
N PRO A 399 24.05 -8.43 -40.68
CA PRO A 399 24.34 -7.12 -40.13
C PRO A 399 24.01 -7.11 -38.63
N GLY A 400 24.81 -6.36 -37.85
CA GLY A 400 24.55 -6.13 -36.42
C GLY A 400 23.14 -5.56 -36.14
N PRO A 401 22.74 -5.42 -34.86
CA PRO A 401 21.36 -5.17 -34.48
C PRO A 401 20.89 -3.82 -35.02
N ARG A 402 20.25 -3.85 -36.19
CA ARG A 402 19.46 -2.73 -36.70
C ARG A 402 18.17 -2.73 -35.91
N ALA A 403 18.08 -1.76 -34.99
CA ALA A 403 16.83 -1.38 -34.35
C ALA A 403 15.83 -0.94 -35.43
N LEU A 404 15.01 -1.87 -35.89
CA LEU A 404 13.80 -1.56 -36.61
C LEU A 404 12.79 -1.03 -35.59
N SER A 405 12.35 0.20 -35.82
CA SER A 405 11.31 0.90 -35.07
C SER A 405 10.01 0.07 -35.05
N MET A 406 9.83 -0.72 -34.00
CA MET A 406 8.61 -1.46 -33.66
C MET A 406 8.26 -1.12 -32.21
N GLY A 407 6.96 -1.05 -31.90
CA GLY A 407 6.38 -0.40 -30.73
C GLY A 407 6.93 -0.81 -29.35
N VAL A 408 6.53 -0.03 -28.34
CA VAL A 408 6.88 -0.22 -26.92
C VAL A 408 6.73 -1.69 -26.52
N TYR A 409 7.84 -2.33 -26.16
CA TYR A 409 7.84 -3.69 -25.63
C TYR A 409 7.10 -3.71 -24.28
N PRO A 410 6.15 -4.65 -24.05
CA PRO A 410 5.43 -4.78 -22.78
C PRO A 410 6.34 -4.99 -21.57
N ILE A 411 7.60 -5.36 -21.78
CA ILE A 411 8.63 -5.57 -20.76
C ILE A 411 8.80 -4.40 -19.78
N GLN A 412 8.53 -3.15 -20.21
CA GLN A 412 8.65 -1.97 -19.35
C GLN A 412 7.60 -1.91 -18.23
N SER A 413 6.56 -2.74 -18.31
CA SER A 413 5.51 -2.83 -17.30
C SER A 413 5.82 -3.84 -16.18
N ILE A 414 6.89 -4.62 -16.33
CA ILE A 414 7.34 -5.56 -15.31
C ILE A 414 8.13 -4.80 -14.27
N CYS A 415 7.58 -4.73 -13.06
CA CYS A 415 8.29 -4.32 -11.85
C CYS A 415 8.68 -5.58 -11.07
N SER A 416 9.71 -6.29 -11.54
CA SER A 416 10.23 -7.49 -10.86
C SER A 416 11.12 -7.10 -9.68
N GLN A 417 11.02 -7.81 -8.56
CA GLN A 417 11.95 -7.73 -7.45
C GLN A 417 13.15 -8.69 -7.60
N ILE A 418 13.05 -9.62 -8.56
CA ILE A 418 14.07 -10.62 -8.87
C ILE A 418 15.06 -10.06 -9.90
N LEU A 419 14.56 -9.50 -11.01
CA LEU A 419 15.36 -9.10 -12.16
C LEU A 419 15.49 -7.59 -12.34
N ASP A 420 16.66 -7.15 -12.78
CA ASP A 420 16.86 -5.81 -13.33
C ASP A 420 16.49 -5.76 -14.82
N MET A 421 16.49 -4.55 -15.40
CA MET A 421 16.10 -4.38 -16.81
C MET A 421 16.99 -5.17 -17.79
N PRO A 422 18.33 -5.15 -17.69
CA PRO A 422 19.20 -5.98 -18.55
C PRO A 422 18.94 -7.48 -18.51
N ASP A 423 18.77 -8.06 -17.31
CA ASP A 423 18.45 -9.49 -17.16
C ASP A 423 17.07 -9.80 -17.72
N LEU A 424 16.10 -8.91 -17.47
CA LEU A 424 14.76 -9.04 -18.01
C LEU A 424 14.77 -8.98 -19.55
N PHE A 425 15.54 -8.08 -20.18
CA PHE A 425 15.70 -8.04 -21.64
C PHE A 425 16.31 -9.34 -22.20
N THR A 426 17.30 -9.88 -21.50
CA THR A 426 17.92 -11.16 -21.86
C THR A 426 16.88 -12.27 -21.84
N LEU A 427 16.12 -12.39 -20.74
CA LEU A 427 15.05 -13.37 -20.60
C LEU A 427 13.94 -13.18 -21.65
N TRP A 428 13.57 -11.93 -21.94
CA TRP A 428 12.56 -11.61 -22.96
C TRP A 428 12.97 -12.09 -24.35
N SER A 429 14.26 -12.00 -24.68
CA SER A 429 14.79 -12.48 -25.95
C SER A 429 14.72 -14.01 -26.11
N TRP A 430 14.54 -14.74 -25.01
CA TRP A 430 14.44 -16.20 -24.99
C TRP A 430 13.01 -16.73 -25.11
N LEU A 431 12.00 -15.90 -24.81
CA LEU A 431 10.60 -16.27 -24.94
C LEU A 431 10.22 -16.51 -26.40
N PRO A 432 9.23 -17.38 -26.70
CA PRO A 432 8.72 -17.49 -28.06
C PRO A 432 8.24 -16.13 -28.57
N MET A 433 8.57 -15.78 -29.81
CA MET A 433 8.28 -14.45 -30.37
C MET A 433 6.83 -14.01 -30.19
N ARG A 434 5.87 -14.93 -30.38
CA ARG A 434 4.43 -14.65 -30.16
C ARG A 434 4.11 -14.23 -28.73
N ILE A 435 4.84 -14.76 -27.74
CA ILE A 435 4.63 -14.48 -26.32
C ILE A 435 5.12 -13.09 -25.93
N THR A 436 6.21 -12.63 -26.55
CA THR A 436 6.76 -11.28 -26.31
C THR A 436 5.82 -10.14 -26.68
N MET A 437 4.76 -10.43 -27.45
CA MET A 437 3.73 -9.48 -27.86
C MET A 437 2.60 -9.33 -26.83
N TYR A 438 2.45 -10.27 -25.90
CA TYR A 438 1.42 -10.22 -24.87
C TYR A 438 1.87 -9.45 -23.64
N GLN A 439 0.90 -8.89 -22.93
CA GLN A 439 1.12 -8.09 -21.74
C GLN A 439 1.40 -9.02 -20.54
N PRO A 440 2.59 -8.98 -19.93
CA PRO A 440 2.85 -9.76 -18.71
C PRO A 440 2.02 -9.25 -17.54
N ILE A 441 1.51 -10.18 -16.74
CA ILE A 441 0.77 -9.92 -15.50
C ILE A 441 1.44 -10.75 -14.41
N LEU A 442 1.80 -10.11 -13.29
CA LEU A 442 2.25 -10.83 -12.10
C LEU A 442 1.05 -11.59 -11.51
N LEU A 443 1.08 -12.91 -11.63
CA LEU A 443 0.04 -13.79 -11.12
C LEU A 443 0.30 -14.13 -9.66
N TYR A 444 1.53 -14.48 -9.34
CA TYR A 444 1.92 -14.95 -8.03
C TYR A 444 3.30 -14.41 -7.66
N THR A 445 3.48 -14.06 -6.39
CA THR A 445 4.80 -13.79 -5.82
C THR A 445 4.79 -14.15 -4.34
N THR A 446 5.86 -14.74 -3.82
CA THR A 446 5.96 -15.07 -2.39
C THR A 446 5.94 -13.84 -1.48
N GLU A 447 6.35 -12.69 -1.99
CA GLU A 447 6.35 -11.41 -1.25
C GLU A 447 4.93 -10.88 -0.99
N GLU A 448 3.99 -11.09 -1.91
CA GLU A 448 2.60 -10.60 -1.79
C GLU A 448 1.61 -11.70 -1.37
N HIS A 449 1.87 -12.95 -1.76
CA HIS A 449 0.89 -14.05 -1.68
C HIS A 449 1.29 -15.15 -0.68
N GLY A 450 2.42 -14.99 0.02
CA GLY A 450 2.96 -15.98 0.95
C GLY A 450 3.61 -17.19 0.25
N CYS A 451 3.95 -18.23 1.01
CA CYS A 451 4.66 -19.40 0.50
C CYS A 451 3.78 -20.66 0.64
N SER A 452 2.80 -20.82 -0.25
CA SER A 452 1.87 -21.95 -0.24
C SER A 452 1.50 -22.40 -1.65
N LEU A 453 1.69 -23.69 -1.97
CA LEU A 453 1.25 -24.27 -3.24
C LEU A 453 -0.26 -24.12 -3.47
N THR A 454 -1.08 -24.14 -2.40
CA THR A 454 -2.52 -23.91 -2.52
C THR A 454 -2.81 -22.52 -3.09
N THR A 455 -2.17 -21.48 -2.55
CA THR A 455 -2.30 -20.11 -3.06
C THR A 455 -1.75 -19.96 -4.46
N PHE A 456 -0.62 -20.62 -4.76
CA PHE A 456 -0.06 -20.69 -6.11
C PHE A 456 -1.10 -21.22 -7.11
N TYR A 457 -1.73 -22.37 -6.84
CA TYR A 457 -2.68 -22.95 -7.78
C TYR A 457 -3.92 -22.08 -7.98
N VAL A 458 -4.50 -21.52 -6.91
CA VAL A 458 -5.68 -20.63 -7.00
C VAL A 458 -5.44 -19.46 -7.96
N ARG A 459 -4.20 -18.97 -8.04
CA ARG A 459 -3.85 -17.79 -8.83
C ARG A 459 -3.31 -18.11 -10.22
N VAL A 460 -2.63 -19.23 -10.37
CA VAL A 460 -1.83 -19.53 -11.57
C VAL A 460 -2.51 -20.58 -12.47
N GLU A 461 -3.38 -21.44 -11.94
CA GLU A 461 -3.76 -22.67 -12.65
C GLU A 461 -4.56 -22.49 -13.95
N GLN A 462 -5.20 -21.34 -14.15
CA GLN A 462 -5.98 -21.03 -15.35
C GLN A 462 -5.16 -20.25 -16.40
N HIS A 463 -3.90 -19.93 -16.12
CA HIS A 463 -3.04 -19.17 -17.00
C HIS A 463 -2.09 -20.06 -17.81
N GLU A 464 -1.92 -19.70 -19.08
CA GLU A 464 -1.02 -20.36 -20.02
C GLU A 464 -0.57 -19.33 -21.07
N PRO A 465 0.72 -19.31 -21.43
CA PRO A 465 1.83 -19.93 -20.71
C PRO A 465 2.16 -19.15 -19.42
N THR A 466 3.05 -19.68 -18.59
CA THR A 466 3.54 -18.97 -17.39
C THR A 466 5.06 -18.89 -17.36
N LEU A 467 5.61 -17.73 -16.99
CA LEU A 467 7.03 -17.53 -16.73
C LEU A 467 7.28 -17.54 -15.22
N LEU A 468 8.00 -18.55 -14.74
CA LEU A 468 8.33 -18.78 -13.34
C LEU A 468 9.77 -18.37 -13.09
N MET A 469 10.01 -17.45 -12.15
CA MET A 469 11.33 -16.89 -11.81
C MET A 469 11.61 -17.08 -10.33
N ILE A 470 12.77 -17.63 -10.00
CA ILE A 470 13.21 -17.92 -8.64
C ILE A 470 14.45 -17.08 -8.34
N LYS A 471 14.43 -16.42 -7.18
CA LYS A 471 15.61 -15.87 -6.52
C LYS A 471 15.86 -16.63 -5.23
N THR A 472 17.04 -17.21 -5.09
CA THR A 472 17.40 -17.94 -3.88
C THR A 472 17.93 -17.00 -2.79
N CYS A 473 18.02 -17.50 -1.55
CA CYS A 473 18.69 -16.79 -0.45
C CYS A 473 20.18 -16.55 -0.70
N ASN A 474 20.82 -17.34 -1.56
CA ASN A 474 22.22 -17.16 -1.98
C ASN A 474 22.36 -16.26 -3.23
N ASN A 475 21.27 -15.59 -3.64
CA ASN A 475 21.18 -14.70 -4.81
C ASN A 475 21.33 -15.39 -6.18
N GLU A 476 21.22 -16.71 -6.27
CA GLU A 476 21.04 -17.39 -7.56
C GLU A 476 19.70 -17.01 -8.19
N VAL A 477 19.69 -16.89 -9.52
CA VAL A 477 18.53 -16.47 -10.27
C VAL A 477 18.35 -17.38 -11.47
N PHE A 478 17.30 -18.18 -11.44
CA PHE A 478 16.95 -19.14 -12.48
C PHE A 478 15.44 -19.38 -12.49
N GLY A 479 14.95 -20.15 -13.45
CA GLY A 479 13.53 -20.42 -13.54
C GLY A 479 13.15 -21.19 -14.80
N ALA A 480 11.87 -21.13 -15.14
CA ALA A 480 11.31 -21.83 -16.27
C ALA A 480 10.22 -21.04 -16.98
N TYR A 481 10.18 -21.17 -18.30
CA TYR A 481 8.99 -20.89 -19.07
C TYR A 481 8.18 -22.19 -19.20
N CYS A 482 6.95 -22.16 -18.71
CA CYS A 482 6.04 -23.29 -18.65
C CYS A 482 4.97 -23.16 -19.73
N SER A 483 4.89 -24.13 -20.64
CA SER A 483 4.11 -23.99 -21.86
C SER A 483 2.60 -24.17 -21.69
N THR A 484 2.14 -24.86 -20.63
CA THR A 484 0.73 -25.26 -20.45
C THR A 484 0.16 -24.83 -19.10
N ARG A 485 -1.17 -24.94 -18.93
CA ARG A 485 -1.88 -24.60 -17.70
C ARG A 485 -1.54 -25.56 -16.55
N TRP A 486 -1.43 -25.04 -15.34
CA TRP A 486 -1.20 -25.87 -14.15
C TRP A 486 -2.44 -26.67 -13.72
N CYS A 487 -3.64 -26.37 -14.23
CA CYS A 487 -4.82 -27.20 -14.01
C CYS A 487 -4.71 -28.59 -14.68
N GLU A 488 -3.81 -28.75 -15.66
CA GLU A 488 -3.56 -30.03 -16.33
C GLU A 488 -3.01 -31.12 -15.39
N ARG A 489 -2.41 -30.73 -14.27
CA ARG A 489 -2.01 -31.67 -13.19
C ARG A 489 -3.15 -32.58 -12.70
N ASN A 490 -4.39 -32.14 -12.91
CA ASN A 490 -5.59 -32.87 -12.50
C ASN A 490 -6.19 -33.74 -13.61
N LEU A 491 -5.64 -33.71 -14.83
CA LEU A 491 -6.12 -34.52 -15.94
C LEU A 491 -5.90 -36.00 -15.65
N LYS A 492 -6.92 -36.80 -15.97
CA LYS A 492 -6.91 -38.25 -15.85
C LYS A 492 -6.92 -38.86 -17.25
N ASN A 493 -6.14 -39.91 -17.43
CA ASN A 493 -6.18 -40.72 -18.64
C ASN A 493 -7.48 -41.54 -18.71
N ASP A 494 -7.70 -42.24 -19.82
CA ASP A 494 -8.88 -43.09 -20.05
C ASP A 494 -9.07 -44.20 -19.00
N LYS A 495 -8.02 -44.51 -18.24
CA LYS A 495 -8.03 -45.48 -17.12
C LYS A 495 -8.30 -44.82 -15.76
N GLY A 496 -8.63 -43.53 -15.73
CA GLY A 496 -8.92 -42.77 -14.51
C GLY A 496 -7.69 -42.41 -13.67
N GLN A 497 -6.47 -42.71 -14.15
CA GLN A 497 -5.22 -42.41 -13.45
C GLN A 497 -4.75 -41.01 -13.82
N ARG A 498 -4.22 -40.27 -12.85
CA ARG A 498 -3.64 -38.95 -13.10
C ARG A 498 -2.42 -39.08 -14.01
N GLN A 499 -2.32 -38.20 -14.99
CA GLN A 499 -1.12 -38.10 -15.82
C GLN A 499 0.03 -37.56 -14.96
N ALA A 500 1.16 -38.29 -14.93
CA ALA A 500 2.28 -37.95 -14.05
C ALA A 500 3.01 -36.68 -14.50
N TYR A 501 3.13 -36.47 -15.82
CA TYR A 501 3.79 -35.32 -16.42
C TYR A 501 2.93 -34.68 -17.52
N PHE A 502 2.92 -33.36 -17.57
CA PHE A 502 2.22 -32.53 -18.55
C PHE A 502 3.16 -31.45 -19.11
N GLY A 503 2.69 -30.66 -20.08
CA GLY A 503 3.51 -29.68 -20.78
C GLY A 503 3.90 -30.12 -22.20
N THR A 504 4.56 -29.22 -22.92
CA THR A 504 5.02 -29.42 -24.30
C THR A 504 6.50 -29.08 -24.44
N GLY A 505 7.07 -29.42 -25.61
CA GLY A 505 8.45 -29.09 -25.99
C GLY A 505 8.79 -27.61 -26.08
N GLU A 506 7.82 -26.70 -25.91
CA GLU A 506 8.09 -25.27 -25.77
C GLU A 506 8.50 -24.85 -24.36
N THR A 507 8.32 -25.72 -23.36
CA THR A 507 8.86 -25.51 -22.01
C THR A 507 10.38 -25.42 -22.09
N PHE A 508 10.98 -24.48 -21.36
CA PHE A 508 12.44 -24.39 -21.26
C PHE A 508 12.85 -23.85 -19.90
N LEU A 509 14.07 -24.19 -19.48
CA LEU A 509 14.68 -23.64 -18.28
C LEU A 509 15.63 -22.51 -18.64
N PHE A 510 15.89 -21.64 -17.68
CA PHE A 510 16.92 -20.62 -17.81
C PHE A 510 17.65 -20.39 -16.49
N SER A 511 18.89 -19.93 -16.61
CA SER A 511 19.69 -19.38 -15.51
C SER A 511 20.16 -17.99 -15.92
N LEU A 512 20.14 -17.05 -14.99
CA LEU A 512 20.62 -15.68 -15.17
C LEU A 512 21.82 -15.38 -14.26
N TYR A 513 21.88 -16.02 -13.09
CA TYR A 513 23.03 -15.99 -12.17
C TYR A 513 23.13 -17.34 -11.44
N PRO A 514 24.32 -17.98 -11.33
CA PRO A 514 25.65 -17.42 -11.61
C PRO A 514 26.05 -17.35 -13.09
N GLU A 515 25.52 -18.23 -13.94
CA GLU A 515 25.81 -18.27 -15.37
C GLU A 515 24.54 -18.06 -16.19
N ARG A 516 24.60 -17.21 -17.23
CA ARG A 516 23.47 -16.95 -18.12
C ARG A 516 23.35 -18.06 -19.16
N ALA A 517 22.28 -18.83 -19.10
CA ALA A 517 22.03 -19.93 -20.03
C ALA A 517 20.54 -20.16 -20.25
N LYS A 518 20.17 -20.58 -21.47
CA LYS A 518 18.85 -21.10 -21.82
C LYS A 518 18.99 -22.59 -22.13
N TYR A 519 18.13 -23.41 -21.52
CA TYR A 519 18.10 -24.85 -21.72
C TYR A 519 16.76 -25.23 -22.38
N PRO A 520 16.69 -25.24 -23.73
CA PRO A 520 15.51 -25.69 -24.45
C PRO A 520 15.32 -27.21 -24.31
N TRP A 521 14.13 -27.69 -24.67
CA TRP A 521 13.89 -29.13 -24.77
C TRP A 521 14.85 -29.77 -25.80
N VAL A 522 15.48 -30.89 -25.42
CA VAL A 522 16.45 -31.60 -26.27
C VAL A 522 15.87 -32.10 -27.60
N GLY A 523 14.54 -32.24 -27.69
CA GLY A 523 13.86 -32.66 -28.93
C GLY A 523 13.65 -31.54 -29.96
N MET A 524 14.00 -30.29 -29.65
CA MET A 524 13.77 -29.14 -30.54
C MET A 524 14.66 -29.17 -31.80
N ASP A 525 15.85 -29.76 -31.72
CA ASP A 525 16.86 -29.79 -32.82
C ASP A 525 16.84 -31.08 -33.66
N SER A 526 15.82 -31.94 -33.51
CA SER A 526 15.70 -33.25 -34.18
C SER A 526 15.49 -33.19 -35.71
N SER A 527 15.66 -32.03 -36.36
CA SER A 527 15.50 -31.86 -37.81
C SER A 527 16.62 -32.51 -38.64
N HIS A 528 17.70 -32.96 -37.99
CA HIS A 528 18.76 -33.74 -38.62
C HIS A 528 19.11 -34.98 -37.80
N ASN A 529 18.79 -36.15 -38.37
CA ASN A 529 19.02 -37.52 -37.92
C ASN A 529 18.00 -38.19 -36.98
N ASP A 530 17.75 -39.45 -37.34
CA ASP A 530 16.75 -40.44 -36.96
C ASP A 530 16.79 -40.90 -35.47
N SER A 531 17.28 -40.07 -34.54
CA SER A 531 17.24 -40.40 -33.12
C SER A 531 15.87 -40.06 -32.55
N LYS A 532 14.99 -41.06 -32.43
CA LYS A 532 13.79 -40.97 -31.58
C LYS A 532 14.20 -40.40 -30.22
N VAL A 533 13.65 -39.24 -29.86
CA VAL A 533 13.80 -38.65 -28.53
C VAL A 533 13.38 -39.71 -27.52
N HIS A 534 14.26 -40.05 -26.58
CA HIS A 534 13.95 -41.05 -25.57
C HIS A 534 12.78 -40.55 -24.71
N HIS A 535 11.83 -41.43 -24.36
CA HIS A 535 10.63 -41.02 -23.61
C HIS A 535 10.97 -40.35 -22.26
N SER A 536 12.14 -40.65 -21.67
CA SER A 536 12.63 -39.97 -20.46
C SER A 536 12.93 -38.47 -20.67
N ALA A 537 12.96 -37.98 -21.90
CA ALA A 537 13.16 -36.59 -22.25
C ALA A 537 11.85 -35.84 -22.58
N GLU A 538 10.69 -36.45 -22.38
CA GLU A 538 9.36 -35.82 -22.56
C GLU A 538 8.68 -35.53 -21.20
N LEU A 539 9.48 -35.39 -20.14
CA LEU A 539 9.02 -35.17 -18.77
C LEU A 539 9.14 -33.68 -18.43
N PHE A 540 8.20 -32.87 -18.90
CA PHE A 540 8.30 -31.40 -18.85
C PHE A 540 7.90 -30.79 -17.50
N MET A 541 6.68 -31.06 -17.03
CA MET A 541 6.14 -30.51 -15.79
C MET A 541 5.40 -31.61 -15.02
N ALA A 542 5.55 -31.65 -13.70
CA ALA A 542 4.75 -32.51 -12.81
C ALA A 542 4.41 -31.73 -11.54
N ALA A 543 3.21 -31.91 -11.01
CA ALA A 543 2.77 -31.12 -9.87
C ALA A 543 1.63 -31.83 -9.12
N ASP A 544 1.60 -31.69 -7.80
CA ASP A 544 0.47 -32.12 -6.97
C ASP A 544 0.27 -31.15 -5.79
N SER A 545 -0.48 -31.56 -4.77
CA SER A 545 -0.73 -30.71 -3.59
C SER A 545 0.51 -30.49 -2.71
N LYS A 546 1.60 -31.25 -2.93
CA LYS A 546 2.80 -31.29 -2.09
C LYS A 546 4.08 -30.88 -2.81
N MET A 547 4.11 -30.89 -4.14
CA MET A 547 5.30 -30.53 -4.90
C MET A 547 4.99 -29.92 -6.27
N ILE A 548 5.97 -29.18 -6.79
CA ILE A 548 6.10 -28.81 -8.20
C ILE A 548 7.46 -29.32 -8.71
N THR A 549 7.47 -29.89 -9.90
CA THR A 549 8.65 -30.30 -10.66
C THR A 549 8.60 -29.74 -12.08
N ILE A 550 9.71 -29.17 -12.55
CA ILE A 550 9.89 -28.74 -13.94
C ILE A 550 11.20 -29.37 -14.46
N GLY A 551 11.09 -30.21 -15.48
CA GLY A 551 12.17 -31.01 -16.04
C GLY A 551 12.47 -32.28 -15.26
N GLY A 552 12.15 -33.43 -15.86
CA GLY A 552 12.40 -34.77 -15.31
C GLY A 552 13.38 -35.62 -16.15
N GLY A 553 13.52 -36.88 -15.74
CA GLY A 553 14.36 -37.89 -16.39
C GLY A 553 15.79 -37.89 -15.84
N ASP A 554 16.16 -38.93 -15.10
CA ASP A 554 17.45 -39.06 -14.39
C ASP A 554 17.77 -37.90 -13.41
N GLY A 555 16.73 -37.21 -12.92
CA GLY A 555 16.82 -36.11 -11.98
C GLY A 555 15.64 -35.15 -12.12
N GLN A 556 15.61 -34.10 -11.30
CA GLN A 556 14.60 -33.04 -11.31
C GLN A 556 15.29 -31.69 -11.47
N ALA A 557 15.06 -30.99 -12.58
CA ALA A 557 15.79 -29.77 -12.84
C ALA A 557 15.38 -28.60 -11.94
N ILE A 558 14.09 -28.48 -11.65
CA ILE A 558 13.57 -27.64 -10.57
C ILE A 558 12.53 -28.46 -9.82
N TRP A 559 12.76 -28.70 -8.53
CA TRP A 559 11.79 -29.25 -7.60
C TRP A 559 11.54 -28.24 -6.47
N MET A 560 10.30 -28.09 -6.04
CA MET A 560 9.91 -27.22 -4.92
C MET A 560 8.90 -27.94 -4.01
N ASP A 561 9.03 -27.69 -2.71
CA ASP A 561 8.16 -28.26 -1.67
C ASP A 561 6.79 -27.56 -1.56
N GLU A 562 5.91 -28.12 -0.72
CA GLU A 562 4.53 -27.65 -0.53
C GLU A 562 4.43 -26.20 0.00
N ASN A 563 5.49 -25.77 0.68
CA ASN A 563 5.61 -24.47 1.29
C ASN A 563 6.35 -23.47 0.40
N ILE A 564 6.75 -23.81 -0.83
CA ILE A 564 7.49 -22.94 -1.76
C ILE A 564 8.64 -22.24 -1.02
N ARG A 565 9.36 -23.01 -0.21
CA ARG A 565 10.45 -22.50 0.63
C ARG A 565 11.74 -23.22 0.29
N PHE A 566 11.68 -24.53 0.13
CA PHE A 566 12.84 -25.34 -0.20
C PHE A 566 12.69 -25.94 -1.59
N GLY A 567 13.80 -25.93 -2.31
CA GLY A 567 13.86 -26.54 -3.63
C GLY A 567 15.17 -27.27 -3.87
N LYS A 568 15.16 -28.06 -4.93
CA LYS A 568 16.30 -28.85 -5.40
C LYS A 568 16.44 -28.71 -6.91
N THR A 569 17.66 -28.76 -7.41
CA THR A 569 18.01 -28.74 -8.81
C THR A 569 19.06 -29.79 -9.13
N ASP A 570 18.75 -30.66 -10.09
CA ASP A 570 19.63 -31.69 -10.62
C ASP A 570 19.75 -31.53 -12.15
N ARG A 571 20.65 -32.32 -12.74
CA ARG A 571 20.59 -32.56 -14.19
C ARG A 571 19.32 -33.33 -14.54
N CYS A 572 18.68 -32.99 -15.66
CA CYS A 572 17.55 -33.77 -16.19
C CYS A 572 17.72 -34.11 -17.68
N SER A 573 17.09 -35.19 -18.13
CA SER A 573 17.13 -35.66 -19.51
C SER A 573 16.29 -34.80 -20.46
N THR A 574 15.20 -34.19 -19.97
CA THR A 574 14.32 -33.34 -20.77
C THR A 574 15.04 -32.10 -21.34
N PHE A 575 15.90 -31.45 -20.55
CA PHE A 575 16.57 -30.20 -20.94
C PHE A 575 18.10 -30.33 -21.05
N ASN A 576 18.67 -31.44 -20.59
CA ASN A 576 20.11 -31.66 -20.48
C ASN A 576 20.84 -30.49 -19.76
N ASN A 577 20.17 -29.87 -18.78
CA ASN A 577 20.72 -28.80 -17.95
C ASN A 577 21.70 -29.39 -16.91
N PRO A 578 22.73 -28.64 -16.47
CA PRO A 578 23.38 -28.90 -15.19
C PRO A 578 22.48 -28.46 -14.02
N PRO A 579 22.79 -28.83 -12.77
CA PRO A 579 22.20 -28.18 -11.59
C PRO A 579 22.25 -26.66 -11.71
N LEU A 580 21.14 -25.97 -11.44
CA LEU A 580 21.00 -24.53 -11.65
C LEU A 580 21.61 -23.69 -10.51
N CYS A 581 21.99 -24.33 -9.40
CA CYS A 581 22.79 -23.76 -8.32
C CYS A 581 23.89 -24.73 -7.90
N ALA A 582 24.96 -24.19 -7.30
CA ALA A 582 26.15 -24.97 -6.98
C ALA A 582 25.91 -26.02 -5.87
N SER A 583 25.01 -25.74 -4.93
CA SER A 583 24.68 -26.63 -3.80
C SER A 583 23.73 -27.78 -4.18
N GLY A 584 23.03 -27.69 -5.31
CA GLY A 584 21.94 -28.61 -5.68
C GLY A 584 20.66 -28.38 -4.87
N ASP A 585 20.74 -28.08 -3.58
CA ASP A 585 19.61 -27.65 -2.74
C ASP A 585 19.59 -26.13 -2.57
N PHE A 586 18.41 -25.51 -2.53
CA PHE A 586 18.27 -24.07 -2.35
C PHE A 586 17.06 -23.67 -1.50
N GLU A 587 17.17 -22.53 -0.81
CA GLU A 587 16.05 -21.86 -0.16
C GLU A 587 15.57 -20.70 -1.03
N ILE A 588 14.26 -20.63 -1.26
CA ILE A 588 13.62 -19.61 -2.07
C ILE A 588 13.50 -18.34 -1.23
N ARG A 589 14.11 -17.26 -1.70
CA ARG A 589 13.92 -15.91 -1.16
C ARG A 589 12.67 -15.28 -1.75
N VAL A 590 12.59 -15.26 -3.09
CA VAL A 590 11.45 -14.74 -3.84
C VAL A 590 11.14 -15.68 -4.99
N LEU A 591 9.87 -16.06 -5.13
CA LEU A 591 9.34 -16.65 -6.36
C LEU A 591 8.41 -15.63 -7.00
N GLU A 592 8.55 -15.36 -8.30
CA GLU A 592 7.60 -14.58 -9.10
C GLU A 592 7.09 -15.42 -10.27
N VAL A 593 5.79 -15.36 -10.54
CA VAL A 593 5.15 -16.05 -11.66
C VAL A 593 4.35 -15.05 -12.47
N TYR A 594 4.71 -14.93 -13.75
CA TYR A 594 4.03 -14.07 -14.70
C TYR A 594 3.20 -14.89 -15.68
N GLY A 595 1.97 -14.46 -15.91
CA GLY A 595 1.14 -14.90 -17.02
C GLY A 595 1.15 -13.85 -18.14
N PHE A 596 0.59 -14.21 -19.29
CA PHE A 596 0.54 -13.33 -20.45
C PHE A 596 -0.93 -13.05 -20.82
N ALA A 597 -1.36 -11.79 -20.69
CA ALA A 597 -2.75 -11.40 -20.88
C ALA A 597 -3.17 -11.55 -22.35
N GLY A 598 -4.20 -12.35 -22.59
CA GLY A 598 -4.75 -12.61 -23.93
C GLY A 598 -3.97 -13.65 -24.75
N ALA A 599 -3.00 -14.33 -24.13
CA ALA A 599 -2.26 -15.44 -24.73
C ALA A 599 -3.11 -16.69 -24.96
#